data_AF-A0AAD9WP90-F1
#
_entry.id   AF-A0AAD9WP90-F1
#
_cell.length_a   1.000
_cell.length_b   1.000
_cell.length_c   1.000
_cell.angle_alpha   90.00
_cell.angle_beta   90.00
_cell.angle_gamma   90.00
#
_symmetry.space_group_name_H-M   'P 1'
#
loop_
_entity.id
_entity.type
_entity.pdbx_description
1 polymer ?
#
loop_
_entity_poly.entity_id
_entity_poly.type
_entity_poly.pdbx_seq_one_letter_code
_entity_poly.pdbx_strand_id
1 'polypeptide(L)'
;MGSGKSMDFLVSMFVVVFMYRRVFPLDHVHWYYTKEALKLTYSGVINPIPEESMWPEYQCLHIDPPAIHSEVGRPKKNRKRAVDEPYAPSKIFSNRCQTCKTMGHNSRTCPDKGK
;
A
#
# COMPACT_ATOMS: atom_id res chain seq x y z
N MET A 1 8.85 13.69 1.64
CA MET A 1 8.07 14.49 2.61
C MET A 1 7.21 15.48 1.84
N GLY A 2 5.95 15.13 1.53
CA GLY A 2 5.11 16.02 0.73
C GLY A 2 3.78 15.38 0.38
N SER A 3 2.81 15.44 1.30
CA SER A 3 1.39 15.24 0.98
C SER A 3 0.51 15.69 2.16
N GLY A 4 0.78 16.87 2.74
CA GLY A 4 0.00 17.41 3.87
C GLY A 4 -0.80 18.67 3.56
N LYS A 5 -0.42 19.44 2.51
CA LYS A 5 -0.93 20.80 2.33
C LYS A 5 -2.26 20.92 1.60
N SER A 6 -2.78 19.84 0.99
CA SER A 6 -3.95 19.93 0.10
C SER A 6 -5.27 20.12 0.84
N MET A 7 -5.42 19.56 2.05
CA MET A 7 -6.65 19.73 2.84
C MET A 7 -6.69 21.07 3.55
N ASP A 8 -5.54 21.57 4.01
CA ASP A 8 -5.44 22.85 4.74
C ASP A 8 -5.87 24.04 3.88
N PHE A 9 -5.52 24.05 2.58
CA PHE A 9 -5.94 25.11 1.66
C PHE A 9 -7.45 25.10 1.38
N LEU A 10 -8.05 23.92 1.26
CA LEU A 10 -9.48 23.80 0.97
C LEU A 10 -10.32 24.26 2.17
N VAL A 11 -9.93 23.86 3.40
CA VAL A 11 -10.61 24.31 4.62
C VAL A 11 -10.46 25.84 4.78
N SER A 12 -9.29 26.39 4.48
CA SER A 12 -9.06 27.84 4.48
C SER A 12 -9.97 28.58 3.48
N MET A 13 -10.07 28.09 2.24
CA MET A 13 -10.95 28.71 1.22
C MET A 13 -12.43 28.64 1.60
N PHE A 14 -12.90 27.52 2.16
CA PHE A 14 -14.28 27.41 2.63
C PHE A 14 -14.58 28.44 3.72
N VAL A 15 -13.72 28.57 4.73
CA VAL A 15 -13.86 29.57 5.80
C VAL A 15 -13.87 30.99 5.23
N VAL A 16 -13.00 31.31 4.28
CA VAL A 16 -12.94 32.63 3.62
C VAL A 16 -14.25 32.94 2.88
N VAL A 17 -14.83 31.98 2.17
CA VAL A 17 -16.10 32.16 1.45
C VAL A 17 -17.25 32.46 2.41
N PHE A 18 -17.35 31.74 3.53
CA PHE A 18 -18.40 31.99 4.54
C PHE A 18 -18.24 33.34 5.23
N MET A 19 -17.00 33.75 5.56
CA MET A 19 -16.70 35.06 6.15
C MET A 19 -17.07 36.21 5.21
N TYR A 20 -16.76 36.09 3.91
CA TYR A 20 -17.11 37.09 2.90
C TYR A 20 -18.63 37.24 2.75
N ARG A 21 -19.37 36.14 2.83
CA ARG A 21 -20.84 36.12 2.73
C ARG A 21 -21.54 36.54 4.03
N ARG A 22 -20.79 36.77 5.12
CA ARG A 22 -21.30 37.02 6.48
C ARG A 22 -22.32 36.00 6.95
N VAL A 23 -22.14 34.74 6.57
CA VAL A 23 -22.97 33.64 7.04
C VAL A 23 -22.16 32.77 7.99
N PHE A 24 -22.79 32.29 9.05
CA PHE A 24 -22.13 31.44 10.01
C PHE A 24 -21.95 30.03 9.41
N PRO A 25 -20.72 29.49 9.32
CA PRO A 25 -20.47 28.22 8.64
C PRO A 25 -21.23 27.04 9.26
N LEU A 26 -21.47 27.06 10.57
CA LEU A 26 -22.13 25.97 11.28
C LEU A 26 -23.62 25.85 10.91
N ASP A 27 -24.25 26.92 10.40
CA ASP A 27 -25.66 26.89 9.97
C ASP A 27 -25.87 26.09 8.67
N HIS A 28 -24.77 25.81 7.95
CA HIS A 28 -24.77 25.01 6.73
C HIS A 28 -24.28 23.57 6.95
N VAL A 29 -23.95 23.22 8.19
CA VAL A 29 -23.55 21.86 8.55
C VAL A 29 -24.81 21.03 8.79
N HIS A 30 -24.85 19.82 8.22
CA HIS A 30 -25.97 18.93 8.40
C HIS A 30 -26.14 18.53 9.88
N TRP A 31 -27.39 18.39 10.34
CA TRP A 31 -27.71 18.12 11.75
C TRP A 31 -26.95 16.92 12.33
N TYR A 32 -26.70 15.87 11.53
CA TYR A 32 -25.95 14.66 11.93
C TYR A 32 -24.55 14.94 12.50
N TYR A 33 -23.95 16.08 12.19
CA TYR A 33 -22.63 16.45 12.70
C TYR A 33 -22.68 17.33 13.97
N THR A 34 -23.86 17.54 14.56
CA THR A 34 -23.98 18.32 15.80
C THR A 34 -23.70 17.48 17.05
N LYS A 35 -23.44 18.17 18.16
CA LYS A 35 -23.25 17.50 19.47
C LYS A 35 -24.52 16.81 19.94
N GLU A 36 -25.69 17.33 19.61
CA GLU A 36 -26.97 16.68 19.93
C GLU A 36 -27.07 15.34 19.21
N ALA A 37 -26.75 15.29 17.91
CA ALA A 37 -26.77 14.05 17.12
C ALA A 37 -25.82 12.98 17.68
N LEU A 38 -24.63 13.39 18.11
CA LEU A 38 -23.67 12.49 18.76
C LEU A 38 -24.26 11.92 20.07
N LYS A 39 -24.79 12.79 20.93
CA LYS A 39 -25.42 12.37 22.20
C LYS A 39 -26.61 11.43 21.96
N LEU A 40 -27.44 11.70 20.95
CA LEU A 40 -28.57 10.86 20.59
C LEU A 40 -28.11 9.48 20.10
N THR A 41 -27.09 9.43 19.25
CA THR A 41 -26.50 8.17 18.75
C THR A 41 -26.02 7.27 19.90
N TYR A 42 -25.38 7.86 20.90
CA TYR A 42 -24.84 7.16 22.06
C TYR A 42 -25.73 7.30 23.32
N SER A 43 -27.01 7.66 23.15
CA SER A 43 -27.93 7.83 24.28
C SER A 43 -28.41 6.50 24.86
N GLY A 44 -28.36 5.44 24.04
CA GLY A 44 -28.68 4.08 24.47
C GLY A 44 -27.62 3.52 25.42
N VAL A 45 -28.04 2.58 26.27
CA VAL A 45 -27.12 1.83 27.12
C VAL A 45 -26.33 0.86 26.24
N ILE A 46 -25.02 1.11 26.11
CA ILE A 46 -24.09 0.13 25.53
C ILE A 46 -23.74 -0.85 26.65
N ASN A 47 -24.35 -2.02 26.61
CA ASN A 47 -24.02 -3.08 27.56
C ASN A 47 -22.57 -3.51 27.35
N PRO A 48 -21.77 -3.64 28.42
CA PRO A 48 -20.43 -4.20 28.30
C PRO A 48 -20.54 -5.63 27.77
N ILE A 49 -19.53 -6.03 27.00
CA ILE A 49 -19.38 -7.43 26.61
C ILE A 49 -19.11 -8.23 27.89
N PRO A 50 -19.89 -9.27 28.21
CA PRO A 50 -19.67 -10.09 29.40
C PRO A 50 -18.32 -10.82 29.33
N GLU A 51 -17.87 -11.36 30.47
CA GLU A 51 -16.71 -12.24 30.52
C GLU A 51 -16.90 -13.48 29.61
N GLU A 52 -15.81 -14.01 29.07
CA GLU A 52 -15.82 -15.17 28.17
C GLU A 52 -16.57 -16.38 28.75
N SER A 53 -16.47 -16.58 30.07
CA SER A 53 -17.17 -17.64 30.81
C SER A 53 -18.70 -17.52 30.80
N MET A 54 -19.23 -16.33 30.54
CA MET A 54 -20.66 -16.03 30.48
C MET A 54 -21.20 -15.96 29.05
N TRP A 55 -20.35 -16.21 28.05
CA TRP A 55 -20.81 -16.22 26.66
C TRP A 55 -21.70 -17.44 26.41
N PRO A 56 -22.81 -17.28 25.66
CA PRO A 56 -23.62 -18.43 25.28
C PRO A 56 -22.78 -19.40 24.46
N GLU A 57 -23.02 -20.69 24.62
CA GLU A 57 -22.39 -21.72 23.78
C GLU A 57 -22.65 -21.40 22.31
N TYR A 58 -21.57 -21.27 21.56
CA TYR A 58 -21.60 -20.90 20.15
C TYR A 58 -22.30 -21.99 19.32
N GLN A 59 -23.57 -21.78 18.99
CA GLN A 59 -24.37 -22.68 18.13
C GLN A 59 -24.44 -22.19 16.67
N CYS A 60 -23.36 -21.60 16.16
CA CYS A 60 -23.32 -21.18 14.76
C CYS A 60 -22.67 -22.25 13.88
N LEU A 61 -23.18 -22.37 12.66
CA LEU A 61 -22.60 -23.19 11.60
C LEU A 61 -21.13 -22.80 11.40
N HIS A 62 -20.28 -23.79 11.12
CA HIS A 62 -18.90 -23.55 10.73
C HIS A 62 -18.87 -22.58 9.55
N ILE A 63 -18.39 -21.36 9.78
CA ILE A 63 -18.22 -20.36 8.73
C ILE A 63 -16.87 -20.64 8.09
N ASP A 64 -16.89 -21.19 6.88
CA ASP A 64 -15.67 -21.32 6.10
C ASP A 64 -15.09 -19.91 5.82
N PRO A 65 -13.76 -19.76 5.86
CA PRO A 65 -13.14 -18.50 5.47
C PRO A 65 -13.54 -18.16 4.03
N PRO A 66 -13.67 -16.86 3.69
CA PRO A 66 -13.92 -16.44 2.32
C PRO A 66 -12.90 -17.08 1.38
N ALA A 67 -13.35 -17.54 0.21
CA ALA A 67 -12.46 -18.10 -0.79
C ALA A 67 -11.38 -17.07 -1.16
N ILE A 68 -10.12 -17.38 -0.83
CA ILE A 68 -8.98 -16.53 -1.17
C ILE A 68 -8.74 -16.67 -2.67
N HIS A 69 -9.14 -15.68 -3.46
CA HIS A 69 -8.75 -15.59 -4.86
C HIS A 69 -7.42 -14.87 -4.97
N SER A 70 -6.42 -15.48 -5.62
CA SER A 70 -5.20 -14.77 -5.97
C SER A 70 -5.54 -13.70 -7.00
N GLU A 71 -5.47 -12.42 -6.62
CA GLU A 71 -5.54 -11.34 -7.59
C GLU A 71 -4.51 -11.57 -8.71
N VAL A 72 -4.84 -11.15 -9.93
CA VAL A 72 -3.88 -11.13 -11.05
C VAL A 72 -2.79 -10.15 -10.67
N GLY A 73 -1.78 -10.65 -9.98
CA GLY A 73 -0.69 -9.85 -9.47
C GLY A 73 0.08 -9.18 -10.61
N ARG A 74 0.94 -8.24 -10.22
CA ARG A 74 1.82 -7.55 -11.17
C ARG A 74 2.54 -8.56 -12.08
N PRO A 75 2.52 -8.39 -13.41
CA PRO A 75 3.30 -9.22 -14.32
C PRO A 75 4.77 -9.29 -13.87
N LYS A 76 5.34 -10.49 -13.91
CA LYS A 76 6.74 -10.70 -13.50
C LYS A 76 7.65 -9.79 -14.31
N LYS A 77 8.57 -9.09 -13.63
CA LYS A 77 9.56 -8.20 -14.28
C LYS A 77 10.40 -8.93 -15.33
N ASN A 78 10.70 -10.21 -15.09
CA ASN A 78 11.44 -11.06 -16.02
C ASN A 78 10.51 -12.11 -16.62
N ARG A 79 10.56 -12.26 -17.94
CA ARG A 79 9.89 -13.32 -18.70
C ARG A 79 10.51 -14.69 -18.37
N LYS A 80 9.68 -15.74 -18.29
CA LYS A 80 10.16 -17.14 -18.30
C LYS A 80 10.48 -17.54 -19.75
N ARG A 81 11.68 -18.07 -20.01
CA ARG A 81 12.05 -18.59 -21.32
C ARG A 81 11.38 -19.93 -21.60
N ALA A 82 11.15 -20.23 -22.87
CA ALA A 82 10.75 -21.55 -23.33
C ALA A 82 11.95 -22.51 -23.35
N VAL A 83 11.69 -23.82 -23.42
CA VAL A 83 12.73 -24.87 -23.34
C VAL A 83 13.68 -24.84 -24.55
N ASP A 84 13.17 -24.41 -25.69
CA ASP A 84 13.85 -24.31 -26.98
C ASP A 84 14.57 -22.98 -27.21
N GLU A 85 14.42 -22.01 -26.30
CA GLU A 85 15.00 -20.68 -26.47
C GLU A 85 16.50 -20.67 -26.09
N PRO A 86 17.42 -20.26 -26.99
CA PRO A 86 18.85 -20.24 -26.71
C PRO A 86 19.19 -19.26 -25.58
N TYR A 87 20.19 -19.61 -24.75
CA TYR A 87 20.69 -18.71 -23.72
C TYR A 87 21.39 -17.51 -24.39
N ALA A 88 21.00 -16.28 -24.04
CA ALA A 88 21.73 -15.09 -24.49
C ALA A 88 23.21 -15.22 -24.11
N PRO A 89 24.18 -14.95 -25.01
CA PRO A 89 25.58 -15.22 -24.75
C PRO A 89 25.99 -14.62 -23.40
N SER A 90 26.59 -15.45 -22.53
CA SER A 90 27.00 -15.02 -21.20
C SER A 90 27.85 -13.75 -21.31
N LYS A 91 27.60 -12.78 -20.42
CA LYS A 91 28.34 -11.51 -20.37
C LYS A 91 29.86 -11.74 -20.37
N ILE A 92 30.31 -12.87 -19.84
CA ILE A 92 31.72 -13.33 -19.85
C ILE A 92 32.30 -13.39 -21.27
N PHE A 93 31.56 -13.89 -22.26
CA PHE A 93 32.00 -13.97 -23.66
C PHE A 93 32.05 -12.60 -24.35
N SER A 94 31.32 -11.61 -23.84
CA SER A 94 31.39 -10.21 -24.31
C SER A 94 32.43 -9.37 -23.57
N ASN A 95 32.96 -9.85 -22.43
CA ASN A 95 33.91 -9.10 -21.62
C ASN A 95 35.32 -9.24 -22.20
N ARG A 96 35.93 -8.11 -22.54
CA ARG A 96 37.36 -7.99 -22.85
C ARG A 96 38.12 -7.65 -21.57
N CYS A 97 39.10 -8.46 -21.21
CA CYS A 97 39.97 -8.18 -20.08
C CYS A 97 40.77 -6.90 -20.34
N GLN A 98 40.82 -5.95 -19.40
CA GLN A 98 41.62 -4.73 -19.61
C GLN A 98 43.11 -4.98 -19.41
N THR A 99 43.49 -6.06 -18.71
CA THR A 99 44.89 -6.42 -18.42
C THR A 99 45.56 -7.13 -19.59
N CYS A 100 45.02 -8.27 -20.05
CA CYS A 100 45.63 -9.05 -21.15
C CYS A 100 44.92 -8.85 -22.51
N LYS A 101 43.86 -8.03 -22.58
CA LYS A 101 43.10 -7.70 -23.79
C LYS A 101 42.41 -8.87 -24.50
N THR A 102 42.39 -10.06 -23.90
CA THR A 102 41.67 -11.22 -24.45
C THR A 102 40.21 -11.27 -23.95
N MET A 103 39.37 -12.00 -24.68
CA MET A 103 37.94 -12.17 -24.39
C MET A 103 37.71 -13.34 -23.45
N GLY A 104 36.59 -13.37 -22.73
CA GLY A 104 36.17 -14.52 -21.94
C GLY A 104 36.49 -14.43 -20.44
N HIS A 105 37.07 -13.32 -19.98
CA HIS A 105 37.25 -13.04 -18.55
C HIS A 105 37.39 -11.53 -18.31
N ASN A 106 37.29 -11.09 -17.04
CA ASN A 106 37.49 -9.68 -16.68
C ASN A 106 38.84 -9.49 -15.97
N SER A 107 39.28 -8.24 -15.80
CA SER A 107 40.58 -7.92 -15.18
C SER A 107 40.75 -8.45 -13.76
N ARG A 108 39.66 -8.72 -13.02
CA ARG A 108 39.73 -9.28 -11.67
C ARG A 108 40.07 -10.76 -11.68
N THR A 109 39.65 -11.50 -12.71
CA THR A 109 39.87 -12.94 -12.88
C THR A 109 40.91 -13.22 -13.97
N CYS A 110 41.80 -12.27 -14.24
CA CYS A 110 42.82 -12.42 -15.28
C CYS A 110 43.89 -13.43 -14.85
N PRO A 111 44.15 -14.49 -15.64
CA PRO A 111 45.16 -15.49 -15.31
C PRO A 111 46.59 -14.95 -15.39
N ASP A 112 46.80 -13.87 -16.15
CA ASP A 112 48.11 -13.19 -16.29
C ASP A 112 48.33 -12.14 -15.19
N LYS A 113 47.43 -12.04 -14.20
CA LYS A 113 47.55 -11.05 -13.13
C LYS A 113 48.60 -11.50 -12.11
N GLY A 114 49.80 -10.92 -12.20
CA GLY A 114 50.90 -11.19 -11.27
C GLY A 114 52.05 -12.02 -11.84
N LYS A 115 52.10 -12.20 -13.16
CA LYS A 115 53.35 -12.52 -13.87
C LYS A 115 54.10 -11.26 -14.24
#